data_AF-A0A0X3PD64-F1
#
_entry.id   AF-A0A0X3PD64-F1
#
_cell.length_a   1.000
_cell.length_b   1.000
_cell.length_c   1.000
_cell.angle_alpha   90.00
_cell.angle_beta   90.00
_cell.angle_gamma   90.00
#
_symmetry.space_group_name_H-M   'P 1'
#
loop_
_entity.id
_entity.type
_entity.pdbx_description
1 polymer ?
#
loop_
_entity_poly.entity_id
_entity_poly.type
_entity_poly.pdbx_seq_one_letter_code
_entity_poly.pdbx_strand_id
1 'polypeptide(L)'
;MLLLSKGLNNNILLRIRNIRRIYRQSLTNEKLSVDEFKSLLENVVFYQPHIYLNMNVTREVTITSTITDALIRLDMKSAVHDIRRFNYVCKLVKYLLMHRLHTLSGRSQIYLIELLKVIMNHVLGSFNQMSIFRELLETLKASLEQHNYEHIGSSQLWNNHWEALKLMSSTLENFDIQKVSFLYSTP
;
A
#
# COMPACT_ATOMS: atom_id res chain seq x y z
N MET A 1 -25.59 8.26 -16.81
CA MET A 1 -24.12 8.06 -16.84
C MET A 1 -23.48 8.89 -15.73
N LEU A 2 -23.68 8.51 -14.47
CA LEU A 2 -23.17 9.22 -13.29
C LEU A 2 -22.86 8.19 -12.19
N LEU A 3 -21.79 7.43 -12.37
CA LEU A 3 -21.17 6.66 -11.30
C LEU A 3 -19.67 6.79 -11.53
N LEU A 4 -18.98 7.46 -10.61
CA LEU A 4 -17.58 7.30 -10.19
C LEU A 4 -17.13 8.59 -9.45
N SER A 5 -17.82 8.90 -8.36
CA SER A 5 -17.32 9.80 -7.31
C SER A 5 -17.28 9.02 -6.00
N LYS A 6 -16.37 8.04 -5.92
CA LYS A 6 -16.00 7.42 -4.65
C LYS A 6 -14.55 7.81 -4.35
N GLY A 7 -14.40 8.76 -3.44
CA GLY A 7 -13.30 8.80 -2.49
C GLY A 7 -11.89 9.10 -3.03
N LEU A 8 -11.73 9.87 -4.10
CA LEU A 8 -10.41 10.38 -4.42
C LEU A 8 -10.05 11.51 -3.44
N ASN A 9 -9.04 11.27 -2.59
CA ASN A 9 -8.52 12.24 -1.63
C ASN A 9 -8.28 13.60 -2.33
N ASN A 10 -8.80 14.70 -1.79
CA ASN A 10 -8.76 16.03 -2.44
C ASN A 10 -7.34 16.44 -2.87
N ASN A 11 -6.31 16.00 -2.14
CA ASN A 11 -4.91 16.21 -2.52
C ASN A 11 -4.50 15.47 -3.80
N ILE A 12 -5.04 14.28 -4.08
CA ILE A 12 -4.78 13.53 -5.31
C ILE A 12 -5.46 14.22 -6.50
N LEU A 13 -6.68 14.70 -6.33
CA LEU A 13 -7.37 15.50 -7.36
C LEU A 13 -6.64 16.79 -7.68
N LEU A 14 -6.14 17.50 -6.67
CA LEU A 14 -5.33 18.71 -6.85
C LEU A 14 -4.02 18.43 -7.60
N ARG A 15 -3.35 17.31 -7.30
CA ARG A 15 -2.15 16.86 -8.03
C ARG A 15 -2.45 16.57 -9.50
N ILE A 16 -3.49 15.77 -9.78
CA ILE A 16 -3.89 15.43 -11.15
C ILE A 16 -4.29 16.69 -11.92
N ARG A 17 -4.97 17.63 -11.27
CA ARG A 17 -5.40 18.89 -11.87
C ARG A 17 -4.22 19.81 -12.17
N ASN A 18 -3.23 19.90 -11.27
CA ASN A 18 -2.02 20.69 -11.50
C ASN A 18 -1.14 20.10 -12.60
N ILE A 19 -0.92 18.78 -12.60
CA ILE A 19 -0.15 18.11 -13.66
C ILE A 19 -0.86 18.23 -15.02
N ARG A 20 -2.18 18.02 -15.06
CA ARG A 20 -2.96 18.24 -16.31
C ARG A 20 -2.93 19.69 -16.76
N ARG A 21 -2.91 20.66 -15.85
CA ARG A 21 -2.78 22.09 -16.19
C ARG A 21 -1.43 22.37 -16.84
N ILE A 22 -0.35 21.87 -16.23
CA ILE A 22 1.03 22.05 -16.72
C ILE A 22 1.20 21.37 -18.10
N TYR A 23 0.72 20.12 -18.24
CA TYR A 23 0.78 19.38 -19.51
C TYR A 23 -0.08 20.01 -20.62
N ARG A 24 -1.23 20.60 -20.29
CA ARG A 24 -2.02 21.37 -21.26
C ARG A 24 -1.30 22.65 -21.70
N GLN A 25 -0.65 23.34 -20.77
CA GLN A 25 0.12 24.54 -21.07
C GLN A 25 1.33 24.24 -21.97
N SER A 26 1.98 23.08 -21.84
CA SER A 26 3.08 22.68 -22.72
C SER A 26 2.62 22.28 -24.13
N LEU A 27 1.36 21.88 -24.31
CA LEU A 27 0.80 21.53 -25.63
C LEU A 27 0.29 22.75 -26.41
N THR A 28 -0.07 23.83 -25.72
CA THR A 28 -0.63 25.05 -26.36
C THR A 28 0.41 26.13 -26.62
N ASN A 29 1.61 26.01 -26.04
CA ASN A 29 2.65 27.04 -26.11
C ASN A 29 3.90 26.46 -26.79
N GLU A 30 4.05 26.68 -28.10
CA GLU A 30 5.22 26.23 -28.87
C GLU A 30 6.57 26.81 -28.38
N LYS A 31 6.53 27.78 -27.46
CA LYS A 31 7.70 28.46 -26.88
C LYS A 31 8.02 28.08 -25.44
N LEU A 32 7.30 27.13 -24.82
CA LEU A 32 7.60 26.76 -23.43
C LEU A 32 8.97 26.07 -23.39
N SER A 33 9.98 26.79 -22.89
CA SER A 33 11.33 26.26 -22.79
C SER A 33 11.36 25.06 -21.83
N VAL A 34 12.25 24.10 -22.10
CA VAL A 34 12.49 22.95 -21.21
C VAL A 34 12.82 23.42 -19.78
N ASP A 35 13.49 24.56 -19.64
CA ASP A 35 13.88 25.13 -18.33
C ASP A 35 12.68 25.75 -17.61
N GLU A 36 11.75 26.38 -18.33
CA GLU A 36 10.50 26.90 -17.76
C GLU A 36 9.59 25.76 -17.32
N PHE A 37 9.53 24.67 -18.11
CA PHE A 37 8.79 23.47 -17.75
C PHE A 37 9.39 22.79 -16.50
N LYS A 38 10.73 22.71 -16.40
CA LYS A 38 11.42 22.22 -15.19
C LYS A 38 11.11 23.08 -13.98
N SER A 39 11.21 24.41 -14.09
CA SER A 39 10.85 25.35 -13.02
C SER A 39 9.38 25.18 -12.59
N LEU A 40 8.46 25.03 -13.53
CA LEU A 40 7.05 24.75 -13.24
C LEU A 40 6.85 23.45 -12.48
N LEU A 41 7.60 22.39 -12.84
CA LEU A 41 7.58 21.10 -12.14
C LEU A 41 8.23 21.17 -10.75
N GLU A 42 9.33 21.91 -10.60
CA GLU A 42 10.02 22.13 -9.33
C GLU A 42 9.14 22.89 -8.33
N ASN A 43 8.31 23.82 -8.83
CA ASN A 43 7.33 24.54 -8.04
C ASN A 43 6.05 23.74 -7.73
N VAL A 44 5.91 22.52 -8.26
CA VAL A 44 4.83 21.60 -7.83
C VAL A 44 5.17 21.06 -6.45
N VAL A 45 4.60 21.66 -5.41
CA VAL A 45 4.78 21.21 -4.03
C VAL A 45 4.18 19.81 -3.85
N PHE A 46 5.05 18.81 -3.69
CA PHE A 46 4.66 17.44 -3.33
C PHE A 46 4.52 17.32 -1.81
N TYR A 47 3.35 17.69 -1.27
CA TYR A 47 3.06 17.44 0.14
C TYR A 47 3.06 15.94 0.44
N GLN A 48 3.82 15.49 1.43
CA GLN A 48 3.69 14.12 1.94
C GLN A 48 2.27 13.93 2.49
N PRO A 49 1.56 12.83 2.12
CA PRO A 49 0.27 12.53 2.71
C PRO A 49 0.40 12.43 4.23
N HIS A 50 -0.36 13.24 4.94
CA HIS A 50 -0.42 13.24 6.40
C HIS A 50 -1.87 13.34 6.84
N ILE A 51 -2.14 12.92 8.08
CA ILE A 51 -3.45 13.00 8.70
C ILE A 51 -3.28 13.52 10.12
N TYR A 52 -4.28 14.26 10.59
CA TYR A 52 -4.36 14.64 12.00
C TYR A 52 -5.08 13.53 12.77
N LEU A 53 -4.42 13.00 13.79
CA LEU A 53 -5.03 12.04 14.71
C LEU A 53 -5.66 12.83 15.86
N ASN A 54 -6.93 12.55 16.13
CA ASN A 54 -7.55 13.10 17.33
C ASN A 54 -7.12 12.24 18.53
N MET A 55 -6.26 12.82 19.37
CA MET A 55 -5.78 12.21 20.61
C MET A 55 -6.65 12.60 21.82
N ASN A 56 -7.59 13.52 21.64
CA ASN A 56 -8.38 14.07 22.74
C ASN A 56 -9.55 13.13 23.04
N VAL A 57 -9.42 12.38 24.14
CA VAL A 57 -10.53 11.68 24.76
C VAL A 57 -11.16 12.64 25.77
N THR A 58 -12.40 13.05 25.54
CA THR A 58 -13.21 13.75 26.56
C THR A 58 -14.26 12.79 27.10
N ARG A 59 -14.84 13.08 28.28
CA ARG A 59 -15.90 12.24 28.87
C ARG A 59 -17.10 12.03 27.93
N GLU A 60 -17.33 12.93 26.97
CA GLU A 60 -18.46 12.90 26.04
C GLU A 60 -18.08 12.47 24.60
N VAL A 61 -16.78 12.48 24.25
CA VAL A 61 -16.30 12.11 22.92
C VAL A 61 -15.22 11.04 23.02
N THR A 62 -15.63 9.79 22.76
CA THR A 62 -14.77 8.60 22.70
C THR A 62 -14.35 8.25 21.28
N ILE A 63 -14.30 9.22 20.36
CA ILE A 63 -13.88 8.98 18.97
C ILE A 63 -12.36 8.89 18.93
N THR A 64 -11.84 7.70 19.23
CA THR A 64 -10.43 7.38 19.01
C THR A 64 -10.23 6.98 17.55
N SER A 65 -9.22 7.55 16.89
CA SER A 65 -8.86 7.14 15.52
C SER A 65 -8.12 5.81 15.61
N THR A 66 -8.64 4.75 14.99
CA THR A 66 -7.92 3.47 14.95
C THR A 66 -6.75 3.55 13.98
N ILE A 67 -5.75 2.68 14.15
CA ILE A 67 -4.65 2.57 13.18
C ILE A 67 -5.17 2.24 11.78
N THR A 68 -6.23 1.44 11.67
CA THR A 68 -6.85 1.14 10.37
C THR A 68 -7.44 2.39 9.72
N ASP A 69 -8.12 3.25 10.49
CA ASP A 69 -8.64 4.51 9.96
C ASP A 69 -7.52 5.42 9.47
N ALA A 70 -6.40 5.43 10.18
CA ALA A 70 -5.21 6.16 9.78
C ALA A 70 -4.65 5.65 8.43
N LEU A 71 -4.46 4.34 8.30
CA LEU A 71 -3.96 3.73 7.07
C LEU A 71 -4.92 3.94 5.88
N ILE A 72 -6.23 3.90 6.12
CA ILE A 72 -7.24 4.19 5.09
C ILE A 72 -7.16 5.66 4.66
N ARG A 73 -7.11 6.60 5.59
CA ARG A 73 -7.05 8.05 5.28
C ARG A 73 -5.73 8.46 4.59
N LEU A 74 -4.65 7.75 4.89
CA LEU A 74 -3.37 7.89 4.18
C LEU A 74 -3.37 7.23 2.79
N ASP A 75 -4.45 6.53 2.44
CA ASP A 75 -4.64 5.86 1.16
C ASP A 75 -3.51 4.84 0.86
N MET A 76 -3.24 3.97 1.84
CA MET A 76 -2.09 3.06 1.78
C MET A 76 -2.20 2.04 0.65
N LYS A 77 -3.41 1.62 0.27
CA LYS A 77 -3.62 0.72 -0.88
C LYS A 77 -3.17 1.38 -2.18
N SER A 78 -3.56 2.63 -2.44
CA SER A 78 -3.07 3.35 -3.63
C SER A 78 -1.60 3.77 -3.49
N ALA A 79 -1.09 3.96 -2.27
CA ALA A 79 0.32 4.27 -2.04
C ALA A 79 1.27 3.14 -2.46
N VAL A 80 0.82 1.89 -2.50
CA VAL A 80 1.59 0.75 -3.05
C VAL A 80 2.00 1.00 -4.50
N HIS A 81 1.12 1.61 -5.30
CA HIS A 81 1.39 1.87 -6.72
C HIS A 81 2.29 3.10 -6.97
N ASP A 82 2.67 3.82 -5.91
CA ASP A 82 3.53 4.99 -6.00
C ASP A 82 4.96 4.60 -5.63
N ILE A 83 5.88 4.65 -6.61
CA ILE A 83 7.29 4.29 -6.45
C ILE A 83 7.97 4.97 -5.25
N ARG A 84 7.59 6.21 -4.93
CA ARG A 84 8.20 6.96 -3.81
C ARG A 84 7.69 6.50 -2.46
N ARG A 85 6.49 5.92 -2.41
CA ARG A 85 5.81 5.52 -1.17
C ARG A 85 5.86 4.01 -0.93
N PHE A 86 6.07 3.20 -1.97
CA PHE A 86 6.10 1.74 -1.86
C PHE A 86 7.01 1.24 -0.73
N ASN A 87 8.27 1.68 -0.72
CA ASN A 87 9.24 1.26 0.31
C ASN A 87 8.80 1.63 1.73
N TYR A 88 8.18 2.80 1.89
CA TYR A 88 7.62 3.22 3.17
C TYR A 88 6.45 2.33 3.59
N VAL A 89 5.54 2.01 2.67
CA VAL A 89 4.41 1.11 2.92
C VAL A 89 4.92 -0.26 3.35
N CYS A 90 5.88 -0.85 2.63
CA CYS A 90 6.46 -2.15 2.97
C CYS A 90 7.14 -2.13 4.35
N LYS A 91 7.93 -1.10 4.67
CA LYS A 91 8.56 -0.97 6.00
C LYS A 91 7.53 -0.91 7.13
N LEU A 92 6.46 -0.14 6.95
CA LEU A 92 5.40 -0.05 7.95
C LEU A 92 4.66 -1.38 8.11
N VAL A 93 4.31 -2.03 7.01
CA VAL A 93 3.65 -3.35 7.03
C VAL A 93 4.54 -4.36 7.74
N LYS A 94 5.84 -4.43 7.40
CA LYS A 94 6.80 -5.30 8.06
C LYS A 94 6.83 -5.07 9.56
N TYR A 95 6.91 -3.81 10.00
CA TYR A 95 6.92 -3.45 11.41
C TYR A 95 5.64 -3.91 12.13
N LEU A 96 4.47 -3.67 11.52
CA LEU A 96 3.19 -4.07 12.11
C LEU A 96 3.03 -5.58 12.19
N LEU A 97 3.47 -6.32 11.16
CA LEU A 97 3.51 -7.78 11.18
C LEU A 97 4.41 -8.29 12.30
N MET A 98 5.65 -7.81 12.34
CA MET A 98 6.67 -8.30 13.27
C MET A 98 6.33 -8.02 14.74
N HIS A 99 5.77 -6.85 15.05
CA HIS A 99 5.65 -6.40 16.44
C HIS A 99 4.23 -6.31 16.96
N ARG A 100 3.22 -6.18 16.09
CA ARG A 100 1.88 -5.76 16.52
C ARG A 100 0.75 -6.68 16.07
N LEU A 101 0.97 -7.61 15.14
CA LEU A 101 -0.10 -8.38 14.49
C LEU A 101 -1.07 -9.00 15.51
N HIS A 102 -0.58 -9.71 16.53
CA HIS A 102 -1.41 -10.38 17.54
C HIS A 102 -2.17 -9.40 18.46
N THR A 103 -1.65 -8.19 18.67
CA THR A 103 -2.30 -7.14 19.49
C THR A 103 -3.30 -6.29 18.72
N LEU A 104 -3.26 -6.33 17.39
CA LEU A 104 -4.12 -5.53 16.54
C LEU A 104 -5.56 -6.08 16.56
N SER A 105 -6.53 -5.18 16.45
CA SER A 105 -7.93 -5.61 16.29
C SER A 105 -8.10 -6.46 15.03
N GLY A 106 -9.04 -7.41 15.04
CA GLY A 106 -9.27 -8.29 13.88
C GLY A 106 -9.48 -7.52 12.57
N ARG A 107 -10.18 -6.37 12.61
CA ARG A 107 -10.33 -5.47 11.44
C ARG A 107 -8.99 -4.96 10.91
N SER A 108 -8.07 -4.60 11.81
CA SER A 108 -6.73 -4.13 11.43
C SER A 108 -5.85 -5.24 10.87
N GLN A 109 -5.94 -6.44 11.44
CA GLN A 109 -5.26 -7.62 10.91
C GLN A 109 -5.76 -7.94 9.49
N ILE A 110 -7.08 -7.99 9.29
CA ILE A 110 -7.70 -8.21 7.96
C ILE A 110 -7.21 -7.15 6.97
N TYR A 111 -7.19 -5.87 7.37
CA TYR A 111 -6.70 -4.79 6.52
C TYR A 111 -5.22 -4.98 6.14
N LEU A 112 -4.37 -5.42 7.06
CA LEU A 112 -2.96 -5.71 6.75
C LEU A 112 -2.81 -6.86 5.75
N ILE A 113 -3.57 -7.95 5.91
CA ILE A 113 -3.56 -9.06 4.96
C ILE A 113 -4.09 -8.61 3.59
N GLU A 114 -5.13 -7.77 3.53
CA GLU A 114 -5.58 -7.18 2.27
C GLU A 114 -4.52 -6.28 1.63
N LEU A 115 -3.78 -5.50 2.43
CA LEU A 115 -2.71 -4.65 1.93
C LEU A 115 -1.56 -5.50 1.37
N LEU A 116 -1.21 -6.62 2.00
CA LEU A 116 -0.26 -7.59 1.45
C LEU A 116 -0.70 -8.13 0.08
N LYS A 117 -1.99 -8.45 -0.10
CA LYS A 117 -2.52 -8.87 -1.42
C LYS A 117 -2.38 -7.77 -2.47
N VAL A 118 -2.59 -6.50 -2.11
CA VAL A 118 -2.37 -5.37 -3.02
C VAL A 118 -0.88 -5.23 -3.38
N ILE A 119 0.02 -5.38 -2.40
CA ILE A 119 1.48 -5.38 -2.63
C ILE A 119 1.87 -6.53 -3.58
N MET A 120 1.36 -7.74 -3.35
CA MET A 120 1.60 -8.90 -4.21
C MET A 120 1.23 -8.60 -5.66
N ASN A 121 0.00 -8.13 -5.91
CA ASN A 121 -0.47 -7.83 -7.25
C ASN A 121 0.40 -6.77 -7.94
N HIS A 122 0.85 -5.76 -7.20
CA HIS A 122 1.75 -4.73 -7.72
C HIS A 122 3.13 -5.29 -8.08
N VAL A 123 3.72 -6.12 -7.21
CA VAL A 123 5.06 -6.70 -7.40
C VAL A 123 5.06 -7.73 -8.54
N LEU A 124 4.04 -8.58 -8.63
CA LEU A 124 3.85 -9.51 -9.74
C LEU A 124 3.64 -8.76 -11.07
N GLY A 125 2.83 -7.70 -11.09
CA GLY A 125 2.57 -6.93 -12.30
C GLY A 125 3.75 -6.07 -12.76
N SER A 126 4.60 -5.60 -11.84
CA SER A 126 5.78 -4.77 -12.16
C SER A 126 7.07 -5.56 -12.37
N PHE A 127 7.08 -6.87 -12.08
CA PHE A 127 8.25 -7.76 -12.11
C PHE A 127 9.43 -7.26 -11.27
N ASN A 128 9.19 -6.35 -10.32
CA ASN A 128 10.21 -5.69 -9.52
C ASN A 128 9.91 -5.83 -8.03
N GLN A 129 10.94 -5.74 -7.18
CA GLN A 129 10.80 -5.73 -5.71
C GLN A 129 10.24 -7.04 -5.12
N MET A 130 10.39 -8.16 -5.85
CA MET A 130 10.00 -9.51 -5.39
C MET A 130 10.68 -9.91 -4.09
N SER A 131 11.95 -9.52 -3.88
CA SER A 131 12.70 -9.80 -2.65
C SER A 131 12.04 -9.17 -1.42
N ILE A 132 11.57 -7.91 -1.54
CA ILE A 132 10.88 -7.20 -0.46
C ILE A 132 9.57 -7.91 -0.12
N PHE A 133 8.83 -8.37 -1.13
CA PHE A 133 7.58 -9.10 -0.88
C PHE A 133 7.83 -10.47 -0.20
N ARG A 134 8.88 -11.21 -0.60
CA ARG A 134 9.29 -12.45 0.10
C ARG A 134 9.60 -12.19 1.56
N GLU A 135 10.34 -11.13 1.85
CA GLU A 135 10.66 -10.73 3.22
C GLU A 135 9.39 -10.43 4.05
N LEU A 136 8.38 -9.81 3.44
CA LEU A 136 7.09 -9.58 4.09
C LEU A 136 6.34 -10.88 4.39
N LEU A 137 6.35 -11.85 3.48
CA LEU A 137 5.71 -13.16 3.70
C LEU A 137 6.42 -13.95 4.80
N GLU A 138 7.76 -13.97 4.80
CA GLU A 138 8.52 -14.59 5.89
C GLU A 138 8.26 -13.90 7.23
N THR A 139 8.13 -12.57 7.24
CA THR A 139 7.76 -11.82 8.45
C THR A 139 6.35 -12.19 8.94
N LEU A 140 5.38 -12.33 8.04
CA LEU A 140 4.03 -12.79 8.38
C LEU A 140 4.06 -14.21 8.95
N LYS A 141 4.77 -15.13 8.30
CA LYS A 141 4.93 -16.52 8.74
C LYS A 141 5.52 -16.59 10.15
N ALA A 142 6.65 -15.93 10.38
CA ALA A 142 7.30 -15.89 11.69
C ALA A 142 6.37 -15.31 12.77
N SER A 143 5.62 -14.24 12.45
CA SER A 143 4.65 -13.67 13.39
C SER A 143 3.50 -14.62 13.71
N LEU A 144 3.01 -15.39 12.74
CA LEU A 144 1.92 -16.35 12.95
C LEU A 144 2.37 -17.56 13.77
N GLU A 145 3.61 -18.04 13.55
CA GLU A 145 4.23 -19.14 14.30
C GLU A 145 4.50 -18.74 15.74
N GLN A 146 5.12 -17.58 15.95
CA GLN A 146 5.48 -17.09 17.28
C GLN A 146 4.25 -16.88 18.18
N HIS A 147 3.15 -16.39 17.62
CA HIS A 147 1.96 -16.01 18.40
C HIS A 147 0.79 -16.97 18.17
N ASN A 148 1.05 -18.22 17.81
CA ASN A 148 0.03 -19.22 17.45
C ASN A 148 -1.01 -19.49 18.57
N TYR A 149 -0.68 -19.14 19.82
CA TYR A 149 -1.54 -19.29 20.99
C TYR A 149 -1.86 -17.96 21.70
N GLU A 150 -1.37 -16.84 21.16
CA GLU A 150 -1.50 -15.49 21.74
C GLU A 150 -2.45 -14.59 20.93
N HIS A 151 -3.13 -15.17 19.95
CA HIS A 151 -4.13 -14.48 19.15
C HIS A 151 -5.32 -14.09 20.02
N ILE A 152 -5.40 -12.80 20.37
CA ILE A 152 -6.56 -12.24 21.06
C ILE A 152 -7.74 -12.27 20.09
N GLY A 153 -8.64 -13.26 20.24
CA GLY A 153 -9.90 -13.34 19.51
C GLY A 153 -10.18 -14.71 18.87
N SER A 154 -10.37 -14.72 17.55
CA SER A 154 -10.93 -15.86 16.82
C SER A 154 -9.85 -16.74 16.20
N SER A 155 -9.78 -18.01 16.61
CA SER A 155 -8.94 -19.02 15.96
C SER A 155 -9.22 -19.16 14.46
N GLN A 156 -10.48 -18.96 14.06
CA GLN A 156 -10.84 -18.95 12.64
C GLN A 156 -10.15 -17.81 11.88
N LEU A 157 -10.04 -16.63 12.49
CA LEU A 157 -9.34 -15.50 11.88
C LEU A 157 -7.86 -15.82 11.69
N TRP A 158 -7.22 -16.45 12.67
CA TRP A 158 -5.82 -16.87 12.57
C TRP A 158 -5.60 -17.91 11.47
N ASN A 159 -6.50 -18.90 11.37
CA ASN A 159 -6.49 -19.86 10.27
C ASN A 159 -6.64 -19.19 8.91
N ASN A 160 -7.54 -18.20 8.80
CA ASN A 160 -7.70 -17.44 7.56
C ASN A 160 -6.42 -16.67 7.16
N HIS A 161 -5.64 -16.18 8.14
CA HIS A 161 -4.36 -15.54 7.88
C HIS A 161 -3.32 -16.54 7.38
N TRP A 162 -3.28 -17.74 7.95
CA TRP A 162 -2.45 -18.85 7.47
C TRP A 162 -2.82 -19.27 6.04
N GLU A 163 -4.11 -19.39 5.73
CA GLU A 163 -4.57 -19.71 4.37
C GLU A 163 -4.20 -18.59 3.37
N ALA A 164 -4.32 -17.32 3.78
CA ALA A 164 -3.88 -16.20 2.96
C ALA A 164 -2.36 -16.23 2.70
N LEU A 165 -1.55 -16.55 3.72
CA LEU A 165 -0.10 -16.73 3.58
C LEU A 165 0.20 -17.84 2.56
N LYS A 166 -0.37 -19.04 2.74
CA LYS A 166 -0.16 -20.18 1.83
C LYS A 166 -0.51 -19.84 0.38
N LEU A 167 -1.64 -19.16 0.18
CA LEU A 167 -2.08 -18.74 -1.15
C LEU A 167 -1.12 -17.73 -1.79
N MET A 168 -0.63 -16.74 -1.02
CA MET A 168 0.32 -15.77 -1.54
C MET A 168 1.68 -16.41 -1.86
N SER A 169 2.18 -17.31 -1.01
CA SER A 169 3.43 -18.04 -1.24
C SER A 169 3.35 -18.92 -2.48
N SER A 170 2.28 -19.71 -2.65
CA SER A 170 2.13 -20.58 -3.82
C SER A 170 1.95 -19.78 -5.11
N THR A 171 1.27 -18.63 -5.05
CA THR A 171 1.15 -17.70 -6.19
C THR A 171 2.53 -17.19 -6.62
N LEU A 172 3.38 -16.86 -5.64
CA LEU A 172 4.74 -16.36 -5.90
C LEU A 172 5.64 -17.44 -6.52
N GLU A 173 5.58 -18.67 -6.00
CA GLU A 173 6.32 -19.83 -6.54
C GLU A 173 5.91 -20.14 -7.98
N ASN A 174 4.60 -20.19 -8.26
CA ASN A 174 4.09 -20.43 -9.61
C ASN A 174 4.56 -19.36 -10.60
N PHE A 175 4.62 -18.10 -10.15
CA PHE A 175 5.11 -17.00 -10.97
C PHE A 175 6.61 -17.13 -11.28
N ASP A 176 7.42 -17.52 -10.29
CA ASP A 176 8.85 -17.78 -10.51
C ASP A 176 9.08 -18.90 -11.51
N ILE A 177 8.33 -20.01 -11.41
CA ILE A 177 8.41 -21.14 -12.34
C ILE A 177 8.09 -20.70 -13.76
N GLN A 178 7.01 -19.94 -13.95
CA GLN A 178 6.63 -19.42 -15.27
C GLN A 178 7.73 -18.50 -15.84
N LYS A 179 8.28 -17.59 -15.03
CA LYS A 179 9.37 -16.71 -15.45
C LYS A 179 10.59 -17.50 -15.92
N VAL A 180 10.95 -18.55 -15.19
CA VAL A 180 12.07 -19.44 -15.55
C VAL A 180 11.79 -20.17 -16.86
N SER A 181 10.58 -20.72 -17.06
CA SER A 181 10.25 -21.38 -18.33
C SER A 181 10.30 -20.43 -19.52
N PHE A 182 9.85 -19.17 -19.37
CA PHE A 182 9.94 -18.18 -20.45
C PHE A 182 11.39 -17.86 -20.86
N LEU A 183 12.32 -17.79 -19.89
CA LEU A 183 13.74 -17.51 -20.16
C LEU A 183 14.45 -18.65 -20.91
N TYR A 184 13.99 -19.89 -20.75
CA TYR A 184 14.55 -21.06 -21.44
C TYR A 184 13.78 -21.48 -22.71
N SER A 185 12.72 -20.75 -23.07
CA SER A 185 11.88 -21.05 -24.25
C SER A 185 12.18 -20.17 -25.47
N THR A 186 13.18 -19.29 -25.41
CA THR A 186 13.58 -18.46 -26.54
C THR A 186 14.71 -19.13 -27.35
N PRO A 187 14.56 -19.28 -28.68
CA PRO A 187 15.53 -19.97 -29.54
C PRO A 187 16.86 -19.21 -29.69
#